data_AF-E6TR81-F1
#
_entry.id   AF-E6TR81-F1
#
_cell.length_a   1.000
_cell.length_b   1.000
_cell.length_c   1.000
_cell.angle_alpha   90.00
_cell.angle_beta   90.00
_cell.angle_gamma   90.00
#
_symmetry.space_group_name_H-M   'P 1'
#
loop_
_entity.id
_entity.type
_entity.pdbx_description
1 polymer ?
#
loop_
_entity_poly.entity_id
_entity_poly.type
_entity_poly.pdbx_seq_one_letter_code
_entity_poly.pdbx_strand_id
1 'polypeptide(L)' 'MGRAHKQKARDKNKQTLPQTPKKDIARDEQDLEVAKEVDAIYELHSNPGYSPTKVMRKHRSDEEG' A
#
# COMPACT_ATOMS: atom_id res chain seq x y z
N MET A 1 -14.68 28.31 37.84
CA MET A 1 -13.92 28.62 36.60
C MET A 1 -12.49 28.11 36.74
N GLY A 2 -11.94 27.51 35.68
CA GLY A 2 -10.49 27.56 35.40
C GLY A 2 -9.59 26.47 36.01
N ARG A 3 -9.57 25.28 35.42
CA ARG A 3 -8.41 24.37 35.49
C ARG A 3 -8.14 23.73 34.12
N ALA A 4 -7.70 24.54 33.17
CA ALA A 4 -7.12 24.08 31.91
C ALA A 4 -5.86 24.91 31.59
N HIS A 5 -4.94 24.98 32.55
CA HIS A 5 -3.62 25.58 32.31
C HIS A 5 -2.66 24.51 31.76
N LYS A 6 -2.15 24.77 30.55
CA LYS A 6 -1.01 24.09 29.90
C LYS A 6 -1.30 22.84 29.06
N GLN A 7 -2.33 22.88 28.21
CA GLN A 7 -2.38 21.95 27.08
C GLN A 7 -1.60 22.54 25.90
N LYS A 8 -0.44 21.97 25.57
CA LYS A 8 0.35 22.38 24.39
C LYS A 8 -0.48 22.14 23.12
N ALA A 9 -0.43 23.08 22.17
CA ALA A 9 -1.09 22.91 20.87
C ALA A 9 -0.57 21.63 20.20
N ARG A 10 -1.43 20.62 20.07
CA ARG A 10 -1.14 19.43 19.28
C ARG A 10 -1.18 19.84 17.81
N ASP A 11 -0.03 19.80 17.18
CA ASP A 11 0.06 19.95 15.73
C ASP A 11 -0.70 18.80 15.07
N LYS A 12 -1.82 19.14 14.42
CA LYS A 12 -2.70 18.18 13.73
C LYS A 12 -2.08 17.66 12.44
N ASN A 13 -1.01 18.29 11.96
CA ASN A 13 -0.26 17.87 10.76
C ASN A 13 0.90 16.93 11.10
N LYS A 14 1.19 16.70 12.39
CA LYS A 14 2.03 15.58 12.79
C LYS A 14 1.21 14.32 12.57
N GLN A 15 1.37 13.74 11.38
CA GLN A 15 0.88 12.42 11.00
C GLN A 15 1.11 11.49 12.20
N THR A 16 0.05 11.22 12.95
CA THR A 16 0.08 10.14 13.92
C THR A 16 0.26 8.89 13.10
N LEU A 17 1.38 8.24 13.38
CA LEU A 17 1.72 6.84 13.20
C LEU A 17 0.55 5.94 12.75
N PRO A 18 0.85 4.93 11.91
CA PRO A 18 -0.13 4.13 11.19
C PRO A 18 -1.35 3.74 12.03
N GLN A 19 -2.52 3.80 11.40
CA GLN A 19 -3.82 3.48 12.00
C GLN A 19 -3.86 2.08 12.64
N THR A 20 -2.93 1.20 12.25
CA THR A 20 -2.59 -0.08 12.88
C THR A 20 -1.19 -0.03 13.50
N PRO A 21 -1.01 -0.48 14.76
CA PRO A 21 0.32 -0.61 15.36
C PRO A 21 1.23 -1.50 14.50
N LYS A 22 2.51 -1.12 14.33
CA LYS A 22 3.44 -1.86 13.45
C LYS A 22 3.59 -3.34 13.78
N LYS A 23 3.39 -3.72 15.04
CA LYS A 23 3.42 -5.11 15.55
C LYS A 23 2.24 -5.97 15.06
N ASP A 24 1.16 -5.32 14.64
CA ASP A 24 -0.07 -5.96 14.18
C ASP A 24 -0.14 -5.97 12.64
N ILE A 25 0.92 -5.47 11.97
CA ILE A 25 1.11 -5.66 10.53
C ILE A 25 1.62 -7.09 10.35
N ALA A 26 0.69 -8.02 10.15
CA ALA A 26 1.02 -9.39 9.76
C ALA A 26 1.88 -9.33 8.48
N ARG A 27 3.05 -9.95 8.55
CA ARG A 27 3.90 -10.22 7.39
C ARG A 27 3.84 -11.71 7.18
N ASP A 28 2.67 -12.18 6.79
CA ASP A 28 2.47 -13.60 6.57
C ASP A 28 3.16 -13.96 5.25
N GLU A 29 3.96 -15.02 5.27
CA GLU A 29 4.70 -15.50 4.08
C GLU A 29 3.73 -15.82 2.93
N GLN A 30 2.49 -16.16 3.26
CA GLN A 30 1.39 -16.39 2.33
C GLN A 30 1.04 -15.13 1.51
N ASP A 31 1.03 -13.95 2.12
CA ASP A 31 0.75 -12.71 1.40
C ASP A 31 1.86 -12.39 0.40
N LEU A 32 3.10 -12.75 0.73
CA LEU A 32 4.25 -12.59 -0.17
C LEU A 32 4.19 -13.57 -1.35
N GLU A 33 3.74 -14.79 -1.13
CA GLU A 33 3.55 -15.79 -2.19
C GLU A 33 2.45 -15.36 -3.16
N VAL A 34 1.29 -14.96 -2.63
CA VAL A 34 0.18 -14.46 -3.45
C VAL A 34 0.58 -13.21 -4.24
N ALA A 35 1.34 -12.28 -3.63
CA ALA A 35 1.85 -11.10 -4.34
C ALA A 35 2.74 -11.49 -5.53
N LYS A 36 3.63 -12.47 -5.36
CA LYS A 36 4.47 -12.97 -6.46
C LYS A 36 3.67 -13.62 -7.57
N GLU A 37 2.65 -14.41 -7.24
CA GLU A 37 1.77 -15.03 -8.23
C GLU A 37 1.00 -13.97 -9.03
N VAL A 38 0.47 -12.96 -8.35
CA VAL A 38 -0.26 -11.85 -8.99
C VAL A 38 0.67 -11.04 -9.89
N ASP A 39 1.87 -10.70 -9.43
CA ASP A 39 2.88 -9.96 -10.21
C ASP A 39 3.37 -10.76 -11.43
N ALA A 40 3.38 -12.10 -11.35
CA ALA A 40 3.71 -12.95 -12.49
C ALA A 40 2.63 -12.91 -13.58
N ILE A 41 1.37 -12.69 -13.21
CA ILE A 41 0.23 -12.75 -14.13
C ILE A 41 -0.14 -11.37 -14.66
N TYR A 42 0.07 -10.30 -13.89
CA TYR A 42 -0.44 -8.97 -14.20
C TYR A 42 0.67 -7.91 -14.27
N GLU A 43 0.38 -6.84 -14.98
CA GLU A 43 1.24 -5.66 -15.13
C GLU A 43 0.41 -4.38 -15.00
N LEU A 44 1.01 -3.37 -14.37
CA LEU A 44 0.40 -2.06 -14.19
C LEU A 44 0.77 -1.14 -15.37
N HIS A 45 -0.24 -0.58 -16.03
CA HIS A 45 -0.06 0.36 -17.11
C HIS A 45 -0.46 1.79 -16.68
N SER A 46 0.36 2.76 -17.06
CA SER A 46 0.12 4.18 -16.81
C SER A 46 0.14 4.98 -18.12
N ASN A 47 -0.66 6.04 -18.17
CA ASN A 47 -0.51 7.04 -19.23
C ASN A 47 0.65 7.98 -18.85
N PRO A 48 1.39 8.53 -19.83
CA PRO A 48 2.50 9.43 -19.56
C PRO A 48 2.07 10.59 -18.65
N GLY A 49 2.81 10.80 -17.55
CA GLY A 49 2.53 11.86 -16.57
C GLY A 49 1.49 11.52 -15.50
N TYR A 50 0.92 10.32 -15.49
CA TYR A 50 -0.06 9.87 -14.51
C TYR A 50 0.42 8.62 -13.77
N SER A 51 -0.11 8.39 -12.56
CA SER A 51 0.07 7.11 -11.88
C SER A 51 -0.61 5.97 -12.65
N PRO A 52 -0.21 4.70 -12.43
CA PRO A 52 -0.88 3.57 -13.06
C PRO A 52 -2.37 3.56 -12.75
N THR A 53 -3.18 3.42 -13.80
CA THR A 53 -4.65 3.44 -13.72
C THR A 53 -5.27 2.17 -14.28
N LYS A 54 -4.46 1.31 -14.91
CA LYS A 54 -4.91 0.09 -15.58
C LYS A 54 -4.06 -1.09 -15.15
N VAL A 55 -4.72 -2.25 -15.08
CA VAL A 55 -4.09 -3.55 -14.85
C VAL A 55 -4.31 -4.38 -16.12
N MET A 56 -3.23 -4.92 -16.67
CA MET A 56 -3.25 -5.75 -17.87
C MET A 56 -2.71 -7.13 -17.51
N ARG A 57 -3.31 -8.20 -18.05
CA ARG A 57 -2.77 -9.55 -17.90
C ARG A 57 -1.60 -9.73 -18.87
N LYS A 58 -0.47 -10.21 -18.36
CA LYS A 58 0.68 -10.60 -19.19
C LYS A 58 0.25 -11.77 -20.07
N HIS A 59 0.37 -11.61 -21.39
CA HIS A 59 0.19 -12.72 -22.32
C HIS A 59 1.38 -13.67 -22.13
N ARG A 60 1.14 -14.91 -21.67
CA ARG A 60 2.18 -15.94 -21.72
C ARG A 60 2.45 -16.24 -23.19
N SER A 61 3.69 -16.06 -23.61
CA SER A 61 4.18 -16.40 -24.94
C SER A 61 4.49 -17.90 -25.09
N ASP A 62 3.93 -18.75 -24.23
CA ASP A 62 4.32 -20.17 -24.08
C ASP A 62 3.30 -21.15 -24.69
N GLU A 63 2.59 -20.74 -25.75
CA GLU A 63 1.68 -21.61 -26.52
C GLU A 63 2.02 -21.64 -28.04
N GLU A 64 3.30 -21.56 -28.43
CA GLU A 64 3.74 -22.06 -29.74
C GLU A 64 5.10 -22.74 -29.64
N GLY A 65 5.10 -24.08 -29.74
CA GLY A 65 6.28 -24.95 -29.72
C GLY A 65 5.93 -26.42 -29.56
#